data_AF-A0AAC9SN59-F1
#
_entry.id   AF-A0AAC9SN59-F1
#
_cell.length_a   1.000
_cell.length_b   1.000
_cell.length_c   1.000
_cell.angle_alpha   90.00
_cell.angle_beta   90.00
_cell.angle_gamma   90.00
#
_symmetry.space_group_name_H-M   'P 1'
#
loop_
_entity.id
_entity.type
_entity.pdbx_description
1 polymer ?
#
loop_
_entity_poly.entity_id
_entity_poly.type
_entity_poly.pdbx_seq_one_letter_code
_entity_poly.pdbx_strand_id
1 'polypeptide(L)'
;MAPSVNLYAGGPSWPLSSPAIRIRYRPSDKFTFMFAAADDNPPGNRNNSFGIQNGGNSADPTNQNTHDEDGANFNMGTGALLITELQYALNPQPDDMSHVTKDPGLPGIYKLGGYYDTAKFPDYRYNNQGKALGSAADTTGIPRWDRGNWMVYGIIDQMIWRPSLQSPQSVGIFARPAMGEIAT
;
A
#
# COMPACT_ATOMS: atom_id res chain seq x y z
N MET A 1 5.13 0.81 -0.81
CA MET A 1 5.04 1.23 -2.23
C MET A 1 3.92 0.44 -2.86
N ALA A 2 2.72 1.02 -2.74
CA ALA A 2 1.60 0.83 -3.64
C ALA A 2 1.33 2.24 -4.19
N PRO A 3 1.04 2.43 -5.47
CA PRO A 3 0.48 3.70 -5.92
C PRO A 3 -0.79 3.96 -5.11
N SER A 4 -0.91 5.10 -4.45
CA SER A 4 -2.14 5.49 -3.72
C SER A 4 -3.36 5.43 -4.64
N VAL A 5 -3.17 5.72 -5.93
CA VAL A 5 -4.18 5.61 -6.98
C VAL A 5 -4.80 4.20 -7.13
N ASN A 6 -4.16 3.15 -6.62
CA ASN A 6 -4.69 1.79 -6.64
C ASN A 6 -5.51 1.44 -5.38
N LEU A 7 -5.59 2.33 -4.40
CA LEU A 7 -6.40 2.14 -3.20
C LEU A 7 -7.67 2.97 -3.29
N TYR A 8 -8.72 2.55 -2.58
CA TYR A 8 -9.90 3.38 -2.45
C TYR A 8 -9.49 4.70 -1.77
N ALA A 9 -9.95 5.84 -2.29
CA ALA A 9 -9.64 7.16 -1.73
C ALA A 9 -8.14 7.48 -1.50
N GLY A 10 -7.22 6.80 -2.20
CA GLY A 10 -5.78 6.93 -1.99
C GLY A 10 -5.20 6.03 -0.88
N GLY A 11 -6.08 5.39 -0.09
CA GLY A 11 -5.75 4.63 1.12
C GLY A 11 -5.07 5.46 2.21
N PRO A 12 -4.91 4.92 3.43
CA PRO A 12 -4.31 5.59 4.58
C PRO A 12 -2.81 5.82 4.38
N SER A 13 -2.51 6.83 3.59
CA SER A 13 -1.18 7.28 3.22
C SER A 13 -1.03 8.74 3.62
N TRP A 14 0.15 9.09 4.12
CA TRP A 14 0.46 10.45 4.52
C TRP A 14 0.14 11.45 3.39
N PRO A 15 -0.54 12.58 3.67
CA PRO A 15 -0.87 13.13 5.00
C PRO A 15 -2.21 12.68 5.58
N LEU A 16 -2.94 11.79 4.92
CA LEU A 16 -4.27 11.38 5.33
C LEU A 16 -4.23 10.24 6.36
N SER A 17 -5.17 10.26 7.30
CA SER A 17 -5.27 9.29 8.38
C SER A 17 -6.59 8.55 8.35
N SER A 18 -6.55 7.26 8.66
CA SER A 18 -7.73 6.44 8.89
C SER A 18 -7.64 5.71 10.24
N PRO A 19 -8.76 5.43 10.90
CA PRO A 19 -8.80 4.51 12.02
C PRO A 19 -8.26 3.14 11.59
N ALA A 20 -7.36 2.59 12.40
CA ALA A 20 -6.70 1.33 12.08
C ALA A 20 -6.31 0.56 13.34
N ILE A 21 -6.24 -0.77 13.19
CA ILE A 21 -5.58 -1.66 14.14
C ILE A 21 -4.37 -2.31 13.46
N ARG A 22 -3.26 -2.42 14.19
CA ARG A 22 -2.06 -3.11 13.71
C ARG A 22 -1.50 -4.02 14.78
N ILE A 23 -1.28 -5.27 14.42
CA ILE A 23 -0.65 -6.29 15.24
C ILE A 23 0.77 -6.51 14.70
N ARG A 24 1.74 -6.57 15.62
CA ARG A 24 3.14 -6.91 15.32
C ARG A 24 3.58 -8.05 16.21
N TYR A 25 4.05 -9.13 15.60
CA TYR A 25 4.56 -10.31 16.28
C TYR A 25 6.02 -10.58 15.91
N ARG A 26 6.87 -10.82 16.91
CA ARG A 26 8.31 -11.02 16.77
C ARG A 26 8.76 -12.29 17.50
N PRO A 27 8.74 -13.46 16.84
CA PRO A 27 9.19 -14.69 17.48
C PRO A 27 10.71 -14.74 17.69
N SER A 28 11.48 -13.90 17.00
CA SER A 28 12.93 -13.73 17.18
C SER A 28 13.39 -12.37 16.66
N ASP A 29 14.68 -12.06 16.80
CA ASP A 29 15.27 -10.83 16.25
C ASP A 29 15.35 -10.82 14.71
N LYS A 30 15.22 -12.00 14.09
CA LYS A 30 15.28 -12.15 12.63
C LYS A 30 13.93 -12.02 11.96
N PHE A 31 12.83 -12.37 12.63
CA PHE A 31 11.51 -12.42 11.99
C PHE A 31 10.53 -11.45 12.64
N THR A 32 9.83 -10.68 11.82
CA THR A 32 8.72 -9.82 12.26
C THR A 32 7.53 -10.05 11.33
N PHE A 33 6.38 -10.37 11.91
CA PHE A 33 5.11 -10.51 11.22
C PHE A 33 4.24 -9.32 11.59
N MET A 34 3.60 -8.71 10.59
CA MET A 34 2.70 -7.58 10.78
C MET A 34 1.40 -7.81 10.04
N PHE A 35 0.30 -7.47 10.70
CA PHE A 35 -1.04 -7.49 10.15
C PHE A 35 -1.72 -6.17 10.51
N ALA A 36 -2.39 -5.55 9.56
CA ALA A 36 -3.17 -4.35 9.81
C ALA A 36 -4.53 -4.44 9.12
N ALA A 37 -5.53 -3.85 9.76
CA ALA A 37 -6.79 -3.52 9.14
C ALA A 37 -7.05 -2.04 9.38
N ALA A 38 -7.34 -1.30 8.33
CA ALA A 38 -7.65 0.12 8.37
C ALA A 38 -8.93 0.40 7.61
N ASP A 39 -9.62 1.47 7.97
CA ASP A 39 -10.60 2.08 7.09
C ASP A 39 -9.91 2.54 5.79
N ASP A 40 -10.49 2.17 4.65
CA ASP A 40 -9.93 2.41 3.31
C ASP A 40 -10.27 3.81 2.76
N ASN A 41 -11.05 4.60 3.50
CA ASN A 41 -11.49 5.93 3.06
C ASN A 41 -10.99 7.07 3.98
N PRO A 42 -9.68 7.34 4.02
CA PRO A 42 -9.09 8.40 4.86
C PRO A 42 -9.65 9.81 4.66
N PRO A 43 -10.02 10.24 3.42
CA PRO A 43 -10.69 11.52 3.24
C PRO A 43 -12.15 11.54 3.72
N GLY A 44 -12.70 10.45 4.24
CA GLY A 44 -14.07 10.42 4.78
C GLY A 44 -15.19 10.36 3.73
N ASN A 45 -14.87 10.38 2.43
CA ASN A 45 -15.82 10.54 1.33
C ASN A 45 -17.12 9.75 1.56
N ARG A 46 -18.26 10.45 1.71
CA ARG A 46 -19.56 9.78 1.90
C ARG A 46 -20.03 9.00 0.67
N ASN A 47 -19.72 9.53 -0.52
CA ASN A 47 -20.03 8.91 -1.79
C ASN A 47 -18.84 9.12 -2.73
N ASN A 48 -18.37 8.06 -3.37
CA ASN A 48 -17.47 8.08 -4.51
C ASN A 48 -16.07 8.73 -4.31
N SER A 49 -15.02 7.91 -4.39
CA SER A 49 -13.61 8.34 -4.40
C SER A 49 -12.95 8.32 -5.78
N PHE A 50 -13.69 8.06 -6.85
CA PHE A 50 -13.17 8.01 -8.22
C PHE A 50 -13.86 9.04 -9.13
N GLY A 51 -13.08 9.80 -9.92
CA GLY A 51 -13.63 10.84 -10.78
C GLY A 51 -14.73 10.36 -11.75
N ILE A 52 -14.66 9.09 -12.18
CA ILE A 52 -15.58 8.49 -13.16
C ILE A 52 -17.02 8.29 -12.66
N GLN A 53 -17.25 8.27 -11.34
CA GLN A 53 -18.57 7.88 -10.81
C GLN A 53 -19.54 9.06 -10.63
N ASN A 54 -19.08 10.33 -10.55
CA ASN A 54 -19.92 11.53 -10.36
C ASN A 54 -19.18 12.87 -10.60
N GLY A 55 -18.32 12.96 -11.62
CA GLY A 55 -17.68 14.23 -12.04
C GLY A 55 -16.39 14.62 -11.31
N GLY A 56 -16.05 13.93 -10.21
CA GLY A 56 -14.79 14.10 -9.48
C GLY A 56 -14.57 15.52 -8.96
N ASN A 57 -13.34 15.81 -8.50
CA ASN A 57 -12.92 17.19 -8.37
C ASN A 57 -12.61 17.70 -9.79
N SER A 58 -13.40 18.64 -10.30
CA SER A 58 -13.22 19.16 -11.67
C SER A 58 -11.93 19.98 -11.85
N ALA A 59 -11.35 20.49 -10.74
CA ALA A 59 -10.06 21.15 -10.75
C ALA A 59 -8.88 20.15 -10.67
N ASP A 60 -9.11 18.97 -10.11
CA ASP A 60 -8.15 17.85 -10.10
C ASP A 60 -8.88 16.50 -10.29
N PRO A 61 -9.04 16.05 -11.55
CA PRO A 61 -9.75 14.81 -11.87
C PRO A 61 -9.09 13.53 -11.31
N THR A 62 -7.84 13.64 -10.84
CA THR A 62 -7.07 12.55 -10.23
C THR A 62 -7.18 12.53 -8.71
N ASN A 63 -7.74 13.59 -8.11
CA ASN A 63 -7.92 13.70 -6.68
C ASN A 63 -9.05 12.78 -6.21
N GLN A 64 -8.70 11.83 -5.34
CA GLN A 64 -9.64 10.92 -4.69
C GLN A 64 -10.16 11.45 -3.34
N ASN A 65 -9.75 12.65 -2.94
CA ASN A 65 -10.35 13.47 -1.89
C ASN A 65 -11.33 14.46 -2.55
N THR A 66 -12.53 13.97 -2.86
CA THR A 66 -13.48 14.62 -3.77
C THR A 66 -14.46 15.58 -3.08
N HIS A 67 -14.48 15.63 -1.74
CA HIS A 67 -15.54 16.33 -0.99
C HIS A 67 -15.04 17.27 0.12
N ASP A 68 -13.74 17.63 0.13
CA ASP A 68 -13.15 18.57 1.09
C ASP A 68 -13.59 18.29 2.55
N GLU A 69 -13.77 17.01 2.89
CA GLU A 69 -14.18 16.66 4.23
C GLU A 69 -13.02 16.96 5.18
N ASP A 70 -13.33 17.42 6.39
CA ASP A 70 -12.30 17.62 7.40
C ASP A 70 -11.71 16.25 7.78
N GLY A 71 -10.41 16.20 8.08
CA GLY A 71 -9.71 14.95 8.44
C GLY A 71 -10.19 14.30 9.74
N ALA A 72 -11.37 14.69 10.24
CA ALA A 72 -12.07 14.15 11.39
C ALA A 72 -13.29 13.30 11.00
N ASN A 73 -13.72 13.30 9.74
CA ASN A 73 -14.83 12.45 9.30
C ASN A 73 -14.35 11.05 8.89
N PHE A 74 -14.62 10.05 9.73
CA PHE A 74 -14.23 8.66 9.48
C PHE A 74 -15.42 7.84 8.97
N ASN A 75 -15.52 7.70 7.65
CA ASN A 75 -16.58 6.92 7.01
C ASN A 75 -16.12 5.48 6.72
N MET A 76 -16.48 4.55 7.61
CA MET A 76 -16.17 3.12 7.50
C MET A 76 -17.16 2.33 6.61
N GLY A 77 -18.01 3.00 5.83
CA GLY A 77 -19.07 2.37 5.01
C GLY A 77 -18.62 1.87 3.63
N THR A 78 -17.37 2.13 3.23
CA THR A 78 -16.81 1.84 1.90
C THR A 78 -16.16 0.47 1.84
N GLY A 79 -15.37 0.15 2.85
CA GLY A 79 -14.65 -1.10 3.00
C GLY A 79 -13.52 -0.99 4.04
N ALA A 80 -12.64 -1.99 4.05
CA ALA A 80 -11.43 -2.02 4.81
C ALA A 80 -10.22 -2.36 3.94
N LEU A 81 -9.09 -1.74 4.28
CA LEU A 81 -7.77 -2.10 3.76
C LEU A 81 -7.09 -3.08 4.72
N LEU A 82 -6.88 -4.30 4.24
CA LEU A 82 -6.19 -5.36 4.96
C LEU A 82 -4.75 -5.44 4.45
N ILE A 83 -3.76 -5.40 5.34
CA ILE A 83 -2.34 -5.45 4.99
C ILE A 83 -1.64 -6.53 5.81
N THR A 84 -0.78 -7.30 5.16
CA THR A 84 0.13 -8.23 5.82
C THR A 84 1.55 -8.03 5.33
N GLU A 85 2.53 -8.14 6.24
CA GLU A 85 3.95 -8.07 5.91
C GLU A 85 4.77 -9.03 6.79
N LEU A 86 5.58 -9.86 6.14
CA LEU A 86 6.67 -10.61 6.73
C LEU A 86 7.98 -9.86 6.48
N GLN A 87 8.72 -9.60 7.55
CA GLN A 87 10.07 -9.07 7.50
C GLN A 87 11.07 -10.10 8.04
N TYR A 88 12.16 -10.28 7.30
CA TYR A 88 13.34 -11.05 7.66
C TYR A 88 14.57 -10.15 7.75
N ALA A 89 15.24 -10.13 8.90
CA ALA A 89 16.51 -9.45 9.12
C ALA A 89 17.67 -10.44 9.03
N LEU A 90 18.48 -10.30 7.99
CA LEU A 90 19.74 -11.03 7.81
C LEU A 90 20.85 -10.31 8.57
N ASN A 91 21.63 -11.06 9.35
CA ASN A 91 22.76 -10.54 10.13
C ASN A 91 22.40 -9.25 10.93
N PRO A 92 21.35 -9.30 11.77
CA PRO A 92 20.94 -8.14 12.56
C PRO A 92 22.13 -7.68 13.41
N GLN A 93 22.43 -6.38 13.33
CA GLN A 93 23.51 -5.81 14.13
C GLN A 93 23.03 -5.64 15.58
N PRO A 94 23.92 -5.79 16.58
CA PRO A 94 23.62 -5.42 17.96
C PRO A 94 23.21 -3.94 18.07
N ASP A 95 22.32 -3.63 19.02
CA ASP A 95 21.89 -2.26 19.29
C ASP A 95 23.06 -1.35 19.71
N ASP A 96 24.06 -1.94 20.38
CA ASP A 96 25.31 -1.28 20.75
C ASP A 96 26.49 -1.81 19.93
N MET A 97 27.00 -0.96 19.03
CA MET A 97 28.12 -1.25 18.15
C MET A 97 29.51 -0.98 18.78
N SER A 98 29.56 -0.36 19.97
CA SER A 98 30.81 0.11 20.60
C SER A 98 31.68 -1.03 21.17
N HIS A 99 31.05 -2.15 21.54
CA HIS A 99 31.72 -3.29 22.19
C HIS A 99 31.57 -4.61 21.40
N VAL A 100 31.25 -4.55 20.11
CA VAL A 100 30.99 -5.75 19.31
C VAL A 100 32.29 -6.49 19.01
N THR A 101 32.40 -7.70 19.55
CA THR A 101 33.55 -8.61 19.38
C THR A 101 33.36 -9.63 18.26
N LYS A 102 32.11 -9.85 17.83
CA LYS A 102 31.76 -10.81 16.79
C LYS A 102 31.07 -10.12 15.63
N ASP A 103 31.63 -10.24 14.43
CA ASP A 103 30.99 -9.75 13.22
C ASP A 103 29.84 -10.70 12.81
N PRO A 104 28.57 -10.26 12.85
CA PRO A 104 27.43 -11.07 12.40
C PRO A 104 27.36 -11.18 10.87
N GLY A 105 28.18 -10.45 10.12
CA GLY A 105 28.12 -10.27 8.68
C GLY A 105 27.47 -8.95 8.29
N LEU A 106 27.30 -8.74 6.97
CA LEU A 106 26.66 -7.55 6.43
C LEU A 106 25.14 -7.62 6.64
N PRO A 107 24.51 -6.59 7.23
CA PRO A 107 23.08 -6.60 7.52
C PRO A 107 22.24 -6.46 6.25
N GLY A 108 21.05 -7.07 6.29
CA GLY A 108 20.03 -6.91 5.26
C GLY A 108 18.62 -7.04 5.83
N ILE A 109 17.66 -6.39 5.19
CA ILE A 109 16.25 -6.47 5.50
C ILE A 109 15.50 -6.88 4.24
N TYR A 110 14.78 -7.99 4.35
CA TYR A 110 13.93 -8.53 3.30
C TYR A 110 12.49 -8.50 3.76
N LYS A 111 11.58 -8.02 2.94
CA LYS A 111 10.16 -7.97 3.25
C LYS A 111 9.36 -8.58 2.11
N LEU A 112 8.33 -9.32 2.48
CA LEU A 112 7.30 -9.79 1.57
C LEU A 112 5.97 -9.42 2.20
N GLY A 113 5.16 -8.67 1.47
CA GLY A 113 3.88 -8.23 1.97
C GLY A 113 2.87 -8.06 0.85
N GLY A 114 1.67 -7.67 1.25
CA GLY A 114 0.60 -7.38 0.33
C GLY A 114 -0.57 -6.75 1.04
N TYR A 115 -1.49 -6.24 0.24
CA TYR A 115 -2.76 -5.73 0.71
C TYR A 115 -3.93 -6.30 -0.07
N TYR A 116 -5.10 -6.25 0.56
CA TYR A 116 -6.40 -6.43 -0.05
C TYR A 116 -7.34 -5.33 0.45
N ASP A 117 -7.88 -4.56 -0.47
CA ASP A 117 -8.85 -3.50 -0.23
C ASP A 117 -10.25 -4.04 -0.61
N THR A 118 -11.19 -4.01 0.32
CA THR A 118 -12.53 -4.62 0.12
C THR A 118 -13.54 -3.70 -0.56
N ALA A 119 -13.17 -2.46 -0.88
CA ALA A 119 -14.05 -1.49 -1.54
C ALA A 119 -14.44 -1.93 -2.95
N LYS A 120 -15.28 -1.10 -3.59
CA LYS A 120 -15.63 -1.23 -5.00
C LYS A 120 -14.77 -0.32 -5.85
N PHE A 121 -14.20 -0.87 -6.91
CA PHE A 121 -13.32 -0.21 -7.85
C PHE A 121 -13.94 -0.21 -9.25
N PRO A 122 -13.67 0.81 -10.08
CA PRO A 122 -14.11 0.80 -11.46
C PRO A 122 -13.29 -0.20 -12.27
N ASP A 123 -13.97 -1.06 -13.02
CA ASP A 123 -13.39 -1.93 -14.03
C ASP A 123 -12.95 -1.09 -15.23
N TYR A 124 -11.67 -1.20 -15.62
CA TYR A 124 -11.11 -0.46 -16.76
C TYR A 124 -11.27 -1.15 -18.12
N ARG A 125 -11.79 -2.38 -18.15
CA ARG A 125 -12.07 -3.16 -19.36
C ARG A 125 -13.54 -3.16 -19.74
N TYR A 126 -14.45 -3.33 -18.78
CA TYR A 126 -15.88 -3.52 -19.06
C TYR A 126 -16.78 -2.45 -18.45
N ASN A 127 -17.81 -2.07 -19.20
CA ASN A 127 -18.85 -1.17 -18.75
C ASN A 127 -19.90 -1.91 -17.90
N ASN A 128 -20.82 -1.16 -17.31
CA ASN A 128 -21.92 -1.68 -16.48
C ASN A 128 -22.90 -2.63 -17.20
N GLN A 129 -22.77 -2.81 -18.52
CA GLN A 129 -23.52 -3.76 -19.35
C GLN A 129 -22.65 -4.95 -19.82
N GLY A 130 -21.40 -5.05 -19.36
CA GLY A 130 -20.44 -6.09 -19.75
C GLY A 130 -19.86 -5.92 -21.16
N LYS A 131 -19.98 -4.73 -21.77
CA LYS A 131 -19.32 -4.39 -23.04
C LYS A 131 -17.97 -3.77 -22.78
N ALA A 132 -17.02 -3.93 -23.70
CA ALA A 132 -15.70 -3.32 -23.57
C ALA A 132 -15.81 -1.79 -23.54
N LEU A 133 -15.20 -1.14 -22.56
CA LEU A 133 -15.18 0.33 -22.43
C LEU A 133 -14.50 0.96 -23.64
N GLY A 134 -15.10 2.03 -24.17
CA GLY A 134 -14.60 2.73 -25.35
C GLY A 134 -14.77 1.99 -26.68
N SER A 135 -15.43 0.81 -26.68
CA SER A 135 -15.82 0.13 -27.91
C SER A 135 -17.04 0.77 -28.55
N ALA A 136 -17.30 0.48 -29.84
CA ALA A 136 -18.52 0.93 -30.51
C ALA A 136 -19.83 0.38 -29.87
N ALA A 137 -19.73 -0.67 -29.05
CA ALA A 137 -20.85 -1.24 -28.30
C ALA A 137 -21.05 -0.59 -26.92
N ASP A 138 -20.16 0.33 -26.53
CA ASP A 138 -20.27 1.07 -25.29
C ASP A 138 -21.23 2.25 -25.45
N THR A 139 -22.41 2.13 -24.85
CA THR A 139 -23.47 3.16 -24.93
C THR A 139 -23.63 3.95 -23.63
N THR A 140 -22.96 3.53 -22.55
CA THR A 140 -23.11 4.16 -21.23
C THR A 140 -21.86 4.92 -20.83
N GLY A 141 -20.66 4.47 -21.24
CA GLY A 141 -19.39 5.02 -20.76
C GLY A 141 -19.18 4.85 -19.25
N ILE A 142 -20.01 4.06 -18.57
CA ILE A 142 -19.97 3.85 -17.12
C ILE A 142 -19.27 2.52 -16.85
N PRO A 143 -18.16 2.50 -16.08
CA PRO A 143 -17.46 1.26 -15.77
C PRO A 143 -18.33 0.31 -14.94
N ARG A 144 -18.08 -0.99 -15.06
CA ARG A 144 -18.56 -1.97 -14.09
C ARG A 144 -17.85 -1.71 -12.75
N TRP A 145 -18.52 -2.05 -11.65
CA TRP A 145 -17.97 -1.88 -10.31
C TRP A 145 -17.66 -3.24 -9.70
N ASP A 146 -16.37 -3.55 -9.60
CA ASP A 146 -15.88 -4.81 -9.06
C ASP A 146 -15.40 -4.62 -7.63
N ARG A 147 -15.63 -5.63 -6.80
CA ARG A 147 -15.26 -5.60 -5.40
C ARG A 147 -13.88 -6.23 -5.22
N GLY A 148 -13.01 -5.54 -4.49
CA GLY A 148 -11.69 -6.02 -4.19
C GLY A 148 -10.63 -5.33 -5.05
N ASN A 149 -9.54 -4.91 -4.42
CA ASN A 149 -8.28 -4.67 -5.11
C ASN A 149 -7.10 -5.18 -4.29
N TRP A 150 -6.03 -5.64 -4.94
CA TRP A 150 -4.94 -6.27 -4.20
C TRP A 150 -3.58 -6.02 -4.84
N MET A 151 -2.55 -6.15 -4.01
CA MET A 151 -1.16 -6.10 -4.46
C MET A 151 -0.29 -6.95 -3.57
N VAL A 152 0.74 -7.54 -4.15
CA VAL A 152 1.85 -8.20 -3.48
C VAL A 152 3.13 -7.42 -3.79
N TYR A 153 3.99 -7.27 -2.80
CA TYR A 153 5.27 -6.57 -2.95
C TYR A 153 6.40 -7.26 -2.21
N GLY A 154 7.60 -7.09 -2.75
CA GLY A 154 8.86 -7.40 -2.08
C GLY A 154 9.63 -6.13 -1.77
N ILE A 155 10.41 -6.13 -0.69
CA ILE A 155 11.44 -5.11 -0.42
C ILE A 155 12.74 -5.84 -0.10
N ILE A 156 13.81 -5.43 -0.76
CA ILE A 156 15.16 -5.90 -0.52
C ILE A 156 15.97 -4.65 -0.18
N ASP A 157 16.66 -4.70 0.95
CA ASP A 157 17.65 -3.73 1.37
C ASP A 157 18.85 -4.50 1.92
N GLN A 158 19.99 -4.44 1.24
CA GLN A 158 21.17 -5.26 1.58
C GLN A 158 22.43 -4.40 1.55
N MET A 159 23.17 -4.39 2.65
CA MET A 159 24.53 -3.89 2.67
C MET A 159 25.45 -4.87 1.93
N ILE A 160 26.17 -4.42 0.92
CA ILE A 160 27.08 -5.27 0.13
C ILE A 160 28.55 -5.01 0.46
N TRP A 161 28.85 -3.90 1.14
CA TRP A 161 30.22 -3.59 1.55
C TRP A 161 30.27 -2.57 2.70
N ARG A 162 31.27 -2.69 3.56
CA ARG A 162 31.69 -1.67 4.54
C ARG A 162 33.21 -1.76 4.79
N PRO A 163 33.91 -0.65 5.12
CA PRO A 163 35.35 -0.68 5.42
C PRO A 163 35.71 -1.47 6.68
N SER A 164 34.90 -1.36 7.73
CA SER A 164 35.08 -2.05 9.02
C SER A 164 33.73 -2.17 9.73
N LEU A 165 33.67 -3.02 10.76
CA LEU A 165 32.44 -3.27 11.54
C LEU A 165 31.86 -1.99 12.17
N GLN A 166 32.72 -1.08 12.63
CA GLN A 166 32.35 0.18 13.26
C GLN A 166 32.32 1.38 12.27
N SER A 167 32.56 1.14 10.98
CA SER A 167 32.59 2.23 10.01
C SER A 167 31.21 2.85 9.85
N PRO A 168 31.09 4.19 9.83
CA PRO A 168 29.84 4.86 9.48
C PRO A 168 29.54 4.81 7.97
N GLN A 169 30.46 4.29 7.16
CA GLN A 169 30.34 4.23 5.70
C GLN A 169 30.04 2.81 5.24
N SER A 170 29.13 2.68 4.27
CA SER A 170 28.79 1.39 3.65
C SER A 170 28.23 1.60 2.24
N VAL A 171 28.25 0.54 1.44
CA VAL A 171 27.53 0.47 0.16
C VAL A 171 26.41 -0.55 0.30
N GLY A 172 25.22 -0.20 -0.19
CA GLY A 172 24.05 -1.07 -0.19
C GLY A 172 23.36 -1.10 -1.54
N ILE A 173 22.55 -2.14 -1.74
CA ILE A 173 21.62 -2.28 -2.86
C ILE A 173 20.21 -2.34 -2.31
N PHE A 174 19.25 -1.80 -3.07
CA PHE A 174 17.84 -1.87 -2.74
C PHE A 174 17.00 -2.22 -3.97
N ALA A 175 15.92 -2.97 -3.75
CA ALA A 175 14.94 -3.30 -4.79
C ALA A 175 13.54 -3.42 -4.18
N ARG A 176 12.51 -3.02 -4.95
CA ARG A 176 11.12 -3.00 -4.47
C ARG A 176 10.14 -3.46 -5.58
N PRO A 177 10.15 -4.74 -5.94
CA PRO A 177 9.19 -5.27 -6.92
C PRO A 177 7.77 -5.26 -6.34
N ALA A 178 6.80 -4.98 -7.19
CA ALA A 178 5.39 -5.07 -6.84
C ALA A 178 4.59 -5.59 -8.02
N MET A 179 3.51 -6.32 -7.73
CA MET A 179 2.53 -6.81 -8.70
C MET A 179 1.16 -6.74 -8.04
N GLY A 180 0.16 -6.28 -8.75
CA GLY A 180 -1.20 -6.21 -8.23
C GLY A 180 -2.19 -6.10 -9.34
N GLU A 181 -3.45 -6.21 -8.95
CA GLU A 181 -4.57 -5.93 -9.82
C GLU A 181 -4.84 -4.42 -9.82
N ILE A 182 -5.29 -3.94 -10.97
CA ILE A 182 -6.04 -2.70 -11.11
C ILE A 182 -7.37 -3.22 -11.65
N ALA A 183 -8.46 -3.08 -10.91
CA ALA A 183 -9.74 -3.72 -11.21
C ALA A 183 -10.07 -3.74 -12.73
N THR A 184 -10.33 -4.93 -13.26
CA THR A 184 -10.49 -5.22 -14.70
C THR A 184 -11.59 -6.23 -15.00
#